data_AF-A0A0A9XTR8-F1
#
_entry.id   AF-A0A0A9XTR8-F1
#
_cell.length_a   1.000
_cell.length_b   1.000
_cell.length_c   1.000
_cell.angle_alpha   90.00
_cell.angle_beta   90.00
_cell.angle_gamma   90.00
#
_symmetry.space_group_name_H-M   'P 1'
#
loop_
_entity.id
_entity.type
_entity.pdbx_description
1 polymer ?
#
loop_
_entity_poly.entity_id
_entity_poly.type
_entity_poly.pdbx_seq_one_letter_code
_entity_poly.pdbx_strand_id
1 'polypeptide(L)'
;IINYIKARPLKTTLFVLLCDEMGSLHNSLLLHTEVRWLSRGKALSQLQELRSEVLSLLRDHNIKVANVFNDERWQYILSYLSDMFMKMNEMGLYRQGMDITTLEANDKVRVRKIQFLVESVQKNEVECFHVLNDFLHE
;
A
#
# COMPACT_ATOMS: atom_id res chain seq x y z
N ILE A 1 8.43 -6.47 -5.61
CA ILE A 1 7.40 -7.51 -5.83
C ILE A 1 6.47 -7.12 -6.97
N ILE A 2 5.71 -6.02 -6.86
CA ILE A 2 4.82 -5.50 -7.93
C ILE A 2 5.53 -5.42 -9.29
N ASN A 3 6.69 -4.76 -9.36
CA ASN A 3 7.44 -4.63 -10.61
C ASN A 3 7.94 -5.98 -11.15
N TYR A 4 8.20 -6.95 -10.29
CA TYR A 4 8.60 -8.29 -10.72
C TYR A 4 7.44 -9.04 -11.41
N ILE A 5 6.22 -8.92 -10.88
CA ILE A 5 5.01 -9.50 -11.46
C ILE A 5 4.68 -8.79 -12.78
N LYS A 6 4.80 -7.46 -12.81
CA LYS A 6 4.51 -6.63 -13.99
C LYS A 6 5.60 -6.62 -15.07
N ALA A 7 6.82 -7.05 -14.76
CA ALA A 7 7.93 -7.01 -15.71
C ALA A 7 7.75 -7.94 -16.92
N ARG A 8 6.90 -8.96 -16.84
CA ARG A 8 6.65 -9.90 -17.95
C ARG A 8 5.15 -10.09 -18.20
N PRO A 9 4.69 -10.04 -19.46
CA PRO A 9 3.28 -10.23 -19.81
C PRO A 9 2.69 -11.55 -19.29
N LEU A 10 3.46 -12.64 -19.41
CA LEU A 10 3.05 -13.96 -18.95
C LEU A 10 2.77 -13.99 -17.44
N LYS A 11 3.62 -13.35 -16.63
CA LYS A 11 3.42 -13.26 -15.17
C LYS A 11 2.21 -12.43 -14.79
N THR A 12 1.98 -11.33 -15.53
CA THR A 12 0.80 -10.49 -15.31
C THR A 12 -0.47 -11.26 -15.66
N THR A 13 -0.47 -12.04 -16.74
CA THR A 13 -1.61 -12.87 -17.15
C THR A 13 -1.88 -13.99 -16.15
N LEU A 14 -0.83 -14.70 -15.70
CA LEU A 14 -0.96 -15.73 -14.66
C LEU A 14 -1.49 -15.15 -13.35
N PHE A 15 -1.05 -13.95 -12.97
CA PHE A 15 -1.54 -13.28 -11.77
C PHE A 15 -3.03 -12.92 -11.88
N VAL A 16 -3.48 -12.43 -13.04
CA VAL A 16 -4.91 -12.14 -13.29
C VAL A 16 -5.74 -13.41 -13.11
N LEU A 17 -5.32 -14.51 -13.75
CA LEU A 17 -6.02 -15.80 -13.65
C LEU A 17 -6.09 -16.29 -12.20
N LEU A 18 -4.99 -16.16 -11.44
CA LEU A 18 -4.96 -16.52 -10.03
C LEU A 18 -5.91 -15.66 -9.18
N CYS A 19 -6.00 -14.36 -9.44
CA CYS A 19 -6.95 -13.48 -8.76
C CYS A 19 -8.40 -13.88 -9.08
N ASP A 20 -8.69 -14.22 -10.35
CA ASP A 20 -10.02 -14.66 -10.76
C ASP A 20 -10.40 -16.00 -10.11
N GLU A 21 -9.46 -16.95 -10.00
CA GLU A 21 -9.66 -18.24 -9.31
C GLU A 21 -9.87 -18.08 -7.80
N MET A 22 -9.18 -17.13 -7.18
CA MET A 22 -9.30 -16.84 -5.75
C MET A 22 -10.46 -15.90 -5.40
N GLY A 23 -11.19 -15.39 -6.41
CA GLY A 23 -12.34 -14.51 -6.21
C GLY A 23 -11.98 -13.12 -5.69
N SER A 24 -10.77 -12.65 -5.99
CA SER A 24 -10.24 -11.37 -5.49
C SER A 24 -11.01 -10.19 -6.07
N LEU A 25 -11.18 -9.13 -5.29
CA LEU A 25 -11.85 -7.90 -5.73
C LEU A 25 -11.09 -7.20 -6.87
N HIS A 26 -9.76 -7.31 -6.87
CA HIS A 26 -8.88 -6.72 -7.86
C HIS A 26 -8.15 -7.81 -8.64
N ASN A 27 -8.16 -7.71 -9.96
CA ASN A 27 -7.49 -8.68 -10.84
C ASN A 27 -6.11 -8.21 -11.33
N SER A 28 -5.67 -7.02 -10.94
CA SER A 28 -4.37 -6.50 -11.35
C SER A 28 -3.77 -5.54 -10.33
N LEU A 29 -2.46 -5.67 -10.12
CA LEU A 29 -1.69 -4.73 -9.33
C LEU A 29 -1.46 -3.43 -10.12
N LEU A 30 -1.52 -2.27 -9.47
CA LEU A 30 -1.07 -1.02 -10.07
C LEU A 30 0.45 -1.01 -10.25
N LEU A 31 0.93 -0.54 -11.42
CA LEU A 31 2.36 -0.40 -11.67
C LEU A 31 2.96 0.61 -10.70
N HIS A 32 4.07 0.27 -10.05
CA HIS A 32 4.80 1.23 -9.25
C HIS A 32 5.61 2.16 -10.18
N THR A 33 5.13 3.38 -10.37
CA THR A 33 5.95 4.46 -10.95
C THR A 33 6.47 5.36 -9.83
N GLU A 34 7.79 5.54 -9.75
CA GLU A 34 8.42 6.32 -8.68
C GLU A 34 8.00 7.79 -8.64
N VAL A 35 7.39 8.28 -9.73
CA VAL A 35 7.17 9.69 -10.05
C VAL A 35 6.04 10.35 -9.24
N ARG A 36 5.12 9.57 -8.64
CA ARG A 36 4.00 10.13 -7.84
C ARG A 36 3.73 9.31 -6.58
N TRP A 37 3.82 9.96 -5.43
CA TRP A 37 3.48 9.37 -4.14
C TRP A 37 2.01 8.89 -4.08
N LEU A 38 1.11 9.56 -4.82
CA LEU A 38 -0.28 9.12 -5.05
C LEU A 38 -0.38 7.69 -5.62
N SER A 39 0.46 7.33 -6.59
CA SER A 39 0.48 5.96 -7.12
C SER A 39 1.13 4.97 -6.17
N ARG A 40 2.05 5.42 -5.31
CA ARG A 40 2.73 4.53 -4.34
C ARG A 40 1.78 4.01 -3.28
N GLY A 41 0.94 4.88 -2.70
CA GLY A 41 -0.04 4.46 -1.71
C GLY A 41 -1.04 3.45 -2.25
N LYS A 42 -1.66 3.77 -3.39
CA LYS A 42 -2.63 2.85 -4.03
C LYS A 42 -2.02 1.51 -4.39
N ALA A 43 -0.77 1.50 -4.86
CA ALA A 43 -0.07 0.26 -5.18
C ALA A 43 0.24 -0.59 -3.94
N LEU A 44 0.53 0.03 -2.79
CA LEU A 44 0.74 -0.70 -1.53
C LEU A 44 -0.58 -1.24 -0.96
N SER A 45 -1.68 -0.47 -1.03
CA SER A 45 -3.00 -0.94 -0.57
C SER A 45 -3.47 -2.13 -1.38
N GLN A 46 -3.38 -2.09 -2.71
CA GLN A 46 -3.70 -3.26 -3.55
C GLN A 46 -2.78 -4.45 -3.33
N LEU A 47 -1.49 -4.21 -3.00
CA LEU A 47 -0.57 -5.29 -2.67
C LEU A 47 -0.94 -5.99 -1.36
N GLN A 48 -1.46 -5.22 -0.39
CA GLN A 48 -1.97 -5.77 0.87
C GLN A 48 -3.27 -6.56 0.66
N GLU A 49 -4.20 -6.04 -0.15
CA GLU A 49 -5.44 -6.76 -0.47
C GLU A 49 -5.17 -8.06 -1.22
N LEU A 50 -4.25 -8.03 -2.19
CA LEU A 50 -3.88 -9.20 -3.00
C LEU A 50 -2.73 -10.01 -2.41
N ARG A 51 -2.53 -9.94 -1.09
CA ARG A 51 -1.38 -10.54 -0.41
C ARG A 51 -1.35 -12.06 -0.60
N SER A 52 -2.51 -12.70 -0.50
CA SER A 52 -2.65 -14.16 -0.59
C SER A 52 -2.27 -14.69 -1.97
N GLU A 53 -2.76 -14.01 -3.01
CA GLU A 53 -2.54 -14.27 -4.42
C GLU A 53 -1.07 -14.04 -4.77
N VAL A 54 -0.51 -12.91 -4.32
CA VAL A 54 0.91 -12.60 -4.52
C VAL A 54 1.79 -13.64 -3.83
N LEU A 55 1.47 -14.05 -2.61
CA LEU A 55 2.22 -15.06 -1.89
C LEU A 55 2.18 -16.41 -2.61
N SER A 56 1.02 -16.84 -3.09
CA SER A 56 0.88 -18.08 -3.86
C SER A 56 1.74 -18.05 -5.13
N LEU A 57 1.64 -16.97 -5.92
CA LEU A 57 2.45 -16.83 -7.13
C LEU A 57 3.96 -16.84 -6.83
N LEU A 58 4.39 -16.18 -5.76
CA LEU A 58 5.81 -16.14 -5.38
C LEU A 58 6.33 -17.51 -4.92
N ARG A 59 5.50 -18.30 -4.24
CA ARG A 59 5.82 -19.68 -3.82
C ARG A 59 5.94 -20.62 -5.02
N ASP A 60 5.01 -20.55 -5.97
CA ASP A 60 5.03 -21.39 -7.18
C ASP A 60 6.28 -21.17 -8.04
N HIS A 61 6.80 -19.94 -8.04
CA HIS A 61 8.01 -19.58 -8.76
C HIS A 61 9.30 -19.74 -7.92
N ASN A 62 9.19 -20.32 -6.71
CA ASN A 62 10.27 -20.55 -5.75
C ASN A 62 11.17 -19.32 -5.50
N ILE A 63 10.54 -18.15 -5.40
CA ILE A 63 11.25 -16.88 -5.24
C ILE A 63 11.57 -16.70 -3.75
N LYS A 64 12.84 -16.51 -3.40
CA LYS A 64 13.30 -16.30 -2.00
C LYS A 64 12.56 -15.16 -1.27
N VAL A 65 12.05 -14.19 -2.01
CA VAL A 65 11.26 -13.05 -1.51
C VAL A 65 9.90 -13.49 -0.94
N ALA A 66 9.37 -14.66 -1.31
CA ALA A 66 8.15 -15.23 -0.73
C ALA A 66 8.26 -15.38 0.80
N ASN A 67 9.44 -15.79 1.29
CA ASN A 67 9.68 -15.97 2.72
C ASN A 67 9.64 -14.65 3.48
N VAL A 68 10.12 -13.56 2.87
CA VAL A 68 10.07 -12.21 3.45
C VAL A 68 8.63 -11.70 3.49
N PHE A 69 7.83 -12.02 2.49
CA PHE A 69 6.40 -11.65 2.44
C PHE A 69 5.56 -12.39 3.49
N ASN A 70 6.05 -13.55 3.97
CA ASN A 70 5.44 -14.36 5.03
C ASN A 70 5.89 -13.96 6.44
N ASP A 71 6.83 -13.02 6.58
CA ASP A 71 7.30 -12.51 7.87
C ASP A 71 6.28 -11.52 8.45
N GLU A 72 5.82 -11.78 9.68
CA GLU A 72 4.84 -10.93 10.39
C GLU A 72 5.31 -9.47 10.51
N ARG A 73 6.61 -9.22 10.73
CA ARG A 73 7.14 -7.85 10.82
C ARG A 73 7.05 -7.16 9.48
N TRP A 74 7.29 -7.89 8.40
CA TRP A 74 7.20 -7.32 7.06
C TRP A 74 5.75 -6.98 6.70
N GLN A 75 4.81 -7.83 7.10
CA GLN A 75 3.37 -7.58 6.96
C GLN A 75 2.93 -6.37 7.77
N TYR A 76 3.37 -6.25 9.03
CA TYR A 76 3.13 -5.08 9.86
C TYR A 76 3.63 -3.79 9.21
N ILE A 77 4.86 -3.80 8.69
CA ILE A 77 5.43 -2.64 7.97
C ILE A 77 4.61 -2.34 6.71
N LEU A 78 4.17 -3.35 5.96
CA LEU A 78 3.36 -3.16 4.76
C LEU A 78 2.00 -2.52 5.09
N SER A 79 1.30 -3.03 6.11
CA SER A 79 0.03 -2.47 6.58
C SER A 79 0.19 -1.01 7.01
N TYR A 80 1.20 -0.72 7.84
CA TYR A 80 1.50 0.63 8.30
C TYR A 80 1.79 1.59 7.15
N LEU A 81 2.64 1.17 6.19
CA LEU A 81 2.98 2.00 5.03
C LEU A 81 1.76 2.22 4.15
N SER A 82 0.92 1.20 3.93
CA SER A 82 -0.33 1.33 3.18
C SER A 82 -1.20 2.45 3.76
N ASP A 83 -1.50 2.41 5.06
CA ASP A 83 -2.34 3.42 5.72
C ASP A 83 -1.70 4.81 5.71
N MET A 84 -0.40 4.91 6.01
CA MET A 84 0.35 6.17 5.94
C MET A 84 0.23 6.81 4.57
N PHE A 85 0.48 6.04 3.50
CA PHE A 85 0.38 6.57 2.14
C PHE A 85 -1.06 6.85 1.72
N MET A 86 -2.05 6.09 2.17
CA MET A 86 -3.47 6.40 1.96
C MET A 86 -3.83 7.74 2.60
N LYS A 87 -3.42 7.96 3.86
CA LYS A 87 -3.66 9.23 4.55
C LYS A 87 -2.99 10.41 3.85
N MET A 88 -1.76 10.20 3.37
CA MET A 88 -1.11 11.18 2.51
C MET A 88 -1.93 11.44 1.25
N ASN A 89 -2.44 10.40 0.59
CA ASN A 89 -3.19 10.50 -0.66
C ASN A 89 -4.47 11.30 -0.52
N GLU A 90 -5.23 11.08 0.55
CA GLU A 90 -6.40 11.90 0.91
C GLU A 90 -6.04 13.39 0.98
N MET A 91 -4.92 13.71 1.64
CA MET A 91 -4.43 15.10 1.77
C MET A 91 -3.99 15.69 0.42
N GLY A 92 -3.43 14.87 -0.47
CA GLY A 92 -3.00 15.31 -1.81
C GLY A 92 -4.14 15.62 -2.75
N LEU A 93 -5.17 14.77 -2.72
CA LEU A 93 -6.36 14.93 -3.54
C LEU A 93 -7.17 16.15 -3.11
N TYR A 94 -7.29 16.39 -1.80
CA TYR A 94 -7.87 17.63 -1.27
C TYR A 94 -7.15 18.88 -1.84
N ARG A 95 -5.81 18.82 -1.96
CA ARG A 95 -5.01 19.92 -2.52
C ARG A 95 -5.15 20.08 -4.03
N GLN A 96 -5.31 18.99 -4.79
CA GLN A 96 -5.44 19.06 -6.25
C GLN A 96 -6.72 19.80 -6.70
N GLY A 97 -7.71 19.92 -5.82
CA GLY A 97 -8.92 20.70 -6.02
C GLY A 97 -8.90 22.15 -5.49
N MET A 98 -7.79 22.62 -4.89
CA MET A 98 -7.69 23.97 -4.30
C MET A 98 -6.74 24.91 -5.07
N ASP A 99 -7.09 26.19 -5.10
CA ASP A 99 -6.39 27.25 -5.84
C ASP A 99 -5.05 27.68 -5.18
N ILE A 100 -4.13 28.19 -5.99
CA ILE A 100 -2.68 28.33 -5.71
C ILE A 100 -2.36 29.19 -4.46
N THR A 101 -3.24 30.12 -4.07
CA THR A 101 -3.02 31.06 -2.95
C THR A 101 -3.10 30.40 -1.56
N THR A 102 -3.62 29.17 -1.45
CA THR A 102 -3.80 28.44 -0.18
C THR A 102 -2.65 27.49 0.16
N LEU A 103 -1.59 27.45 -0.65
CA LEU A 103 -0.53 26.43 -0.57
C LEU A 103 0.38 26.57 0.68
N GLU A 104 0.73 27.78 1.10
CA GLU A 104 1.70 28.00 2.19
C GLU A 104 1.16 27.63 3.59
N ALA A 105 -0.13 27.92 3.85
CA ALA A 105 -0.78 27.52 5.09
C ALA A 105 -0.96 26.00 5.18
N ASN A 106 -1.20 25.35 4.03
CA ASN A 106 -1.40 23.90 3.95
C ASN A 106 -0.12 23.10 4.17
N ASP A 107 1.05 23.60 3.78
CA ASP A 107 2.32 22.88 4.00
C ASP A 107 2.65 22.76 5.49
N LYS A 108 2.40 23.80 6.30
CA LYS A 108 2.55 23.73 7.77
C LYS A 108 1.57 22.75 8.42
N VAL A 109 0.31 22.72 7.95
CA VAL A 109 -0.70 21.77 8.42
C VAL A 109 -0.29 20.34 8.07
N ARG A 110 0.30 20.11 6.90
CA ARG A 110 0.75 18.79 6.45
C ARG A 110 1.91 18.26 7.27
N VAL A 111 2.90 19.10 7.56
CA VAL A 111 4.01 18.74 8.45
C VAL A 111 3.48 18.37 9.84
N ARG A 112 2.55 19.17 10.40
CA ARG A 112 1.93 18.88 11.70
C ARG A 112 1.12 17.58 11.70
N LYS A 113 0.36 17.29 10.65
CA LYS A 113 -0.40 16.03 10.53
C LYS A 113 0.51 14.80 10.39
N ILE A 114 1.59 14.89 9.61
CA ILE A 114 2.58 13.81 9.53
C ILE A 114 3.23 13.58 10.90
N GLN A 115 3.58 14.66 11.59
CA GLN A 115 4.15 14.57 12.93
C GLN A 115 3.17 13.94 13.93
N PHE A 116 1.89 14.31 13.87
CA PHE A 116 0.84 13.67 14.66
C PHE A 116 0.73 12.16 14.37
N LEU A 117 0.74 11.74 13.10
CA LEU A 117 0.70 10.31 12.75
C LEU A 117 1.90 9.55 13.32
N VAL A 118 3.10 10.14 13.28
CA VAL A 118 4.30 9.55 13.89
C VAL A 118 4.16 9.44 15.42
N GLU A 119 3.63 10.47 16.07
CA GLU A 119 3.41 10.48 17.52
C GLU A 119 2.33 9.47 17.96
N SER A 120 1.25 9.32 17.18
CA SER A 120 0.20 8.32 17.45
C SER A 120 0.74 6.89 17.39
N VAL A 121 1.62 6.59 16.43
CA VAL A 121 2.28 5.28 16.33
C VAL A 121 3.21 5.04 17.52
N GLN A 122 3.95 6.06 17.96
CA GLN A 122 4.81 5.95 19.15
C GLN A 122 4.02 5.70 20.44
N LYS A 123 2.78 6.21 20.51
CA LYS A 123 1.86 5.98 21.63
C LYS A 123 1.03 4.70 21.49
N ASN A 124 1.23 3.94 20.43
CA ASN A 124 0.47 2.73 20.09
C ASN A 124 -1.04 2.99 19.86
N GLU A 125 -1.40 4.22 19.49
CA GLU A 125 -2.77 4.63 19.12
C GLU A 125 -2.98 4.37 17.62
N VAL A 126 -3.27 3.11 17.27
CA VAL A 126 -3.37 2.64 15.87
C VAL A 126 -4.77 2.72 15.27
N GLU A 127 -5.77 3.21 16.01
CA GLU A 127 -7.17 3.31 15.55
C GLU A 127 -7.34 4.11 14.25
N CYS A 128 -6.43 5.06 13.98
CA CYS A 128 -6.43 5.86 12.75
C CYS A 128 -5.87 5.14 11.51
N PHE A 129 -5.34 3.93 11.68
CA PHE A 129 -4.69 3.12 10.65
C PHE A 129 -5.52 1.85 10.44
N HIS A 130 -6.52 1.91 9.56
CA HIS A 130 -7.51 0.84 9.40
C HIS A 130 -6.88 -0.49 8.99
N VAL A 131 -5.98 -0.49 8.00
CA VAL A 131 -5.33 -1.72 7.51
C VAL A 131 -4.40 -2.32 8.56
N LEU A 132 -3.71 -1.47 9.33
CA LEU A 132 -2.86 -1.89 10.44
C LEU A 132 -3.68 -2.45 11.60
N ASN A 133 -4.79 -1.79 11.94
CA ASN A 133 -5.68 -2.20 13.02
C ASN A 133 -6.37 -3.53 12.68
N ASP A 134 -6.85 -3.69 11.46
CA ASP A 134 -7.43 -4.94 10.97
C ASP A 134 -6.41 -6.09 11.05
N PHE A 135 -5.16 -5.86 10.67
CA PHE A 135 -4.08 -6.86 10.81
C PHE A 135 -3.75 -7.22 12.26
N LEU A 136 -3.87 -6.28 13.20
CA LEU A 136 -3.59 -6.53 14.62
C LEU A 136 -4.74 -7.26 15.34
N HIS A 137 -5.93 -7.26 14.75
CA HIS A 137 -7.13 -7.90 15.30
C HIS A 137 -7.56 -9.17 14.54
N GLU A 138 -6.85 -9.53 13.46
CA GLU A 138 -6.89 -10.83 12.77
C GLU A 138 -6.10 -11.91 13.52
#